data_AF-A0A7R9QRA1-F1
#
_entry.id   AF-A0A7R9QRA1-F1
#
_cell.length_a   1.000
_cell.length_b   1.000
_cell.length_c   1.000
_cell.angle_alpha   90.00
_cell.angle_beta   90.00
_cell.angle_gamma   90.00
#
_symmetry.space_group_name_H-M   'P 1'
#
loop_
_entity.id
_entity.type
_entity.pdbx_description
1 polymer ?
#
loop_
_entity_poly.entity_id
_entity_poly.type
_entity_poly.pdbx_seq_one_letter_code
_entity_poly.pdbx_strand_id
1 'polypeptide(L)'
;MSRLNANNKQIACIKEDVKISITERLDTFLRDDSRTEIVFESSLTSNERKYIHNYCIQFSLKTRSHGFGDKRRITVWKKDNQSVANKESLSLTANSQHLVINLRQFLKQTNSLQTNRSLRGE
;
A
#
# COMPACT_ATOMS: atom_id res chain seq x y z
N MET A 1 -7.64 12.47 14.04
CA MET A 1 -7.98 12.88 12.66
C MET A 1 -7.14 12.08 11.67
N SER A 2 -7.54 10.86 11.34
CA SER A 2 -6.91 10.04 10.30
C SER A 2 -7.71 10.17 9.00
N ARG A 3 -7.25 11.04 8.10
CA ARG A 3 -7.70 10.99 6.71
C ARG A 3 -6.88 9.92 6.01
N LEU A 4 -7.54 8.97 5.35
CA LEU A 4 -7.21 8.41 4.03
C LEU A 4 -8.00 7.11 3.81
N ASN A 5 -8.99 7.16 2.93
CA ASN A 5 -9.20 6.13 1.91
C ASN A 5 -10.22 6.63 0.88
N ALA A 6 -9.71 7.33 -0.14
CA ALA A 6 -10.43 7.71 -1.35
C ALA A 6 -9.73 7.12 -2.58
N ASN A 7 -9.23 5.89 -2.44
CA ASN A 7 -8.40 5.20 -3.45
C ASN A 7 -9.23 4.56 -4.58
N ASN A 8 -10.22 5.28 -5.12
CA ASN A 8 -10.80 4.87 -6.40
C ASN A 8 -11.47 6.00 -7.19
N LYS A 9 -10.99 7.24 -7.06
CA LYS A 9 -11.59 8.35 -7.80
C LYS A 9 -10.80 8.65 -9.08
N GLN A 10 -11.29 8.04 -10.15
CA GLN A 10 -11.05 8.35 -11.57
C GLN A 10 -9.59 8.25 -12.01
N ILE A 11 -9.29 7.13 -12.69
CA ILE A 11 -8.27 7.12 -13.74
C ILE A 11 -8.83 8.04 -14.82
N ALA A 12 -8.45 9.31 -14.76
CA ALA A 12 -8.75 10.26 -15.82
C ALA A 12 -8.23 9.69 -17.14
N CYS A 13 -8.94 9.93 -18.24
CA CYS A 13 -8.60 9.45 -19.58
C CYS A 13 -7.13 9.80 -19.90
N ILE A 14 -6.26 8.81 -19.86
CA ILE A 14 -4.86 8.88 -20.31
C ILE A 14 -4.81 8.07 -21.59
N LYS A 15 -4.07 8.57 -22.59
CA LYS A 15 -3.88 7.85 -23.85
C LYS A 15 -3.18 6.53 -23.59
N GLU A 16 -3.61 5.45 -24.24
CA GLU A 16 -3.05 4.12 -24.00
C GLU A 16 -1.55 4.06 -24.31
N ASP A 17 -1.08 4.75 -25.35
CA ASP A 17 0.35 4.82 -25.69
C ASP A 17 1.21 5.36 -24.55
N VAL A 18 0.72 6.43 -23.88
CA VAL A 18 1.42 7.03 -22.74
C VAL A 18 1.42 6.07 -21.57
N LYS A 19 0.29 5.41 -21.32
CA LYS A 19 0.16 4.42 -20.26
C LYS A 19 1.12 3.25 -20.46
N ILE A 20 1.17 2.68 -21.66
CA ILE A 20 2.10 1.62 -22.05
C ILE A 20 3.54 2.07 -21.79
N SER A 21 3.93 3.25 -22.28
CA SER A 21 5.30 3.76 -22.11
C SER A 21 5.70 3.95 -20.64
N ILE A 22 4.77 4.42 -19.79
CA ILE A 22 5.00 4.60 -18.35
C ILE A 22 5.16 3.24 -17.68
N THR A 23 4.28 2.29 -18.01
CA THR A 23 4.30 0.93 -17.47
C THR A 23 5.59 0.21 -17.84
N GLU A 24 5.98 0.20 -19.11
CA GLU A 24 7.23 -0.42 -19.57
C GLU A 24 8.46 0.18 -18.87
N ARG A 25 8.45 1.50 -18.68
CA ARG A 25 9.55 2.20 -17.99
C ARG A 25 9.63 1.81 -16.52
N LEU A 26 8.49 1.67 -15.84
CA LEU A 26 8.41 1.23 -14.45
C LEU A 26 8.79 -0.24 -14.30
N ASP A 27 8.37 -1.10 -15.21
CA ASP A 27 8.70 -2.52 -15.20
C ASP A 27 10.20 -2.75 -15.43
N THR A 28 10.81 -1.99 -16.35
CA THR A 28 12.25 -2.00 -16.57
C THR A 28 12.99 -1.54 -15.31
N PHE A 29 12.51 -0.49 -14.66
CA PHE A 29 13.08 0.00 -13.40
C PHE A 29 12.96 -1.02 -12.27
N LEU A 30 11.83 -1.71 -12.14
CA LEU A 30 11.63 -2.74 -11.14
C LEU A 30 12.61 -3.91 -11.30
N ARG A 31 12.92 -4.31 -12.54
CA ARG A 31 13.88 -5.38 -12.84
C ARG A 31 15.35 -4.98 -12.65
N ASP A 32 15.66 -3.69 -12.67
CA ASP A 32 17.04 -3.20 -12.55
C ASP A 32 17.41 -2.92 -11.09
N ASP A 33 18.05 -3.89 -10.43
CA ASP A 33 18.46 -3.79 -9.02
C ASP A 33 19.57 -2.76 -8.76
N SER A 34 20.27 -2.29 -9.80
CA SER A 34 21.31 -1.26 -9.65
C SER A 34 20.72 0.14 -9.44
N ARG A 35 19.48 0.35 -9.87
CA ARG A 35 18.80 1.65 -9.80
C ARG A 35 17.88 1.74 -8.58
N THR A 36 18.10 2.76 -7.77
CA THR A 36 17.27 3.05 -6.59
C THR A 36 16.16 4.05 -6.88
N GLU A 37 16.31 4.89 -7.90
CA GLU A 37 15.33 5.90 -8.28
C GLU A 37 15.20 6.10 -9.80
N ILE A 38 14.04 6.59 -10.24
CA ILE A 38 13.82 7.12 -11.59
C ILE A 38 13.09 8.45 -11.51
N VAL A 39 13.44 9.35 -12.45
CA VAL A 39 12.81 10.65 -12.59
C VAL A 39 12.04 10.68 -13.90
N PHE A 40 10.78 11.10 -13.82
CA PHE A 40 9.99 11.44 -14.99
C PHE A 40 10.01 12.94 -15.23
N GLU A 41 10.05 13.29 -16.52
CA GLU A 41 10.16 14.66 -17.01
C GLU A 41 8.93 15.53 -16.73
N SER A 42 9.07 16.82 -17.06
CA SER A 42 8.02 17.81 -16.86
C SER A 42 6.88 17.78 -17.87
N SER A 43 7.07 17.09 -19.00
CA SER A 43 6.05 16.90 -20.04
C SER A 43 4.80 16.16 -19.55
N LEU A 44 4.87 15.47 -18.41
CA LEU A 44 3.73 14.77 -17.84
C LEU A 44 2.68 15.74 -17.29
N THR A 45 1.44 15.50 -17.70
CA THR A 45 0.23 16.14 -17.19
C THR A 45 -0.09 15.71 -15.76
N SER A 46 -0.99 16.45 -15.11
CA SER A 46 -1.46 16.11 -13.75
C SER A 46 -2.07 14.70 -13.65
N ASN A 47 -2.81 14.29 -14.69
CA ASN A 47 -3.46 12.98 -14.74
C ASN A 47 -2.44 11.84 -14.87
N GLU A 48 -1.46 11.99 -15.76
CA GLU A 48 -0.38 10.99 -15.93
C GLU A 48 0.45 10.84 -14.65
N ARG A 49 0.75 11.94 -13.96
CA ARG A 49 1.44 11.88 -12.65
C ARG A 49 0.62 11.15 -11.59
N LYS A 50 -0.70 11.35 -11.58
CA LYS A 50 -1.61 10.63 -10.70
C LYS A 50 -1.66 9.13 -11.04
N TYR A 51 -1.60 8.79 -12.32
CA TYR A 51 -1.51 7.39 -12.76
C TYR A 51 -0.22 6.74 -12.28
N ILE A 52 0.94 7.38 -12.48
CA ILE A 52 2.23 6.89 -11.96
C ILE A 52 2.15 6.67 -10.45
N HIS A 53 1.61 7.65 -9.71
CA HIS A 53 1.44 7.54 -8.26
C HIS A 53 0.62 6.30 -7.90
N ASN A 54 -0.54 6.11 -8.52
CA ASN A 54 -1.43 4.98 -8.25
C ASN A 54 -0.81 3.63 -8.62
N TYR A 55 -0.16 3.54 -9.78
CA TYR A 55 0.53 2.32 -10.22
C TYR A 55 1.64 1.96 -9.23
N CYS A 56 2.49 2.91 -8.86
CA CYS A 56 3.60 2.70 -7.93
C CYS A 56 3.15 2.24 -6.53
N ILE A 57 1.97 2.66 -6.05
CA ILE A 57 1.41 2.19 -4.77
C ILE A 57 1.24 0.66 -4.78
N GLN A 58 0.81 0.08 -5.91
CA GLN A 58 0.59 -1.37 -6.03
C GLN A 58 1.89 -2.18 -5.88
N PHE A 59 3.01 -1.59 -6.29
CA PHE A 59 4.35 -2.19 -6.20
C PHE A 59 5.13 -1.74 -4.96
N SER A 60 4.46 -1.10 -3.98
CA SER A 60 5.09 -0.58 -2.75
C SER A 60 6.24 0.40 -3.00
N LEU A 61 6.25 1.10 -4.14
CA LEU A 61 7.22 2.12 -4.48
C LEU A 61 6.81 3.47 -3.86
N LYS A 62 7.81 4.29 -3.53
CA LYS A 62 7.58 5.66 -3.05
C LYS A 62 7.59 6.62 -4.22
N THR A 63 6.69 7.61 -4.23
CA THR A 63 6.66 8.64 -5.28
C THR A 63 6.49 10.03 -4.71
N ARG A 64 7.02 11.04 -5.39
CA ARG A 64 6.88 12.46 -5.01
C ARG A 64 6.97 13.32 -6.26
N SER A 65 5.93 14.12 -6.48
CA SER A 65 6.01 15.23 -7.44
C SER A 65 6.61 16.44 -6.75
N HIS A 66 7.59 17.09 -7.39
CA HIS A 66 8.28 18.27 -6.88
C HIS A 66 8.62 19.24 -8.02
N GLY A 67 8.98 20.48 -7.69
CA GLY A 67 9.18 21.55 -8.65
C GLY A 67 7.87 22.22 -9.13
N PHE A 68 8.02 23.30 -9.89
CA PHE A 68 6.92 24.14 -10.37
C PHE A 68 7.00 24.34 -11.89
N GLY A 69 5.85 24.45 -12.56
CA GLY A 69 5.74 24.65 -14.01
C GLY A 69 6.60 23.65 -14.80
N ASP A 70 7.45 24.17 -15.68
CA ASP A 70 8.32 23.40 -16.57
C ASP A 70 9.45 22.65 -15.85
N LYS A 71 9.68 22.96 -14.57
CA LYS A 71 10.62 22.22 -13.70
C LYS A 71 9.92 21.16 -12.86
N ARG A 72 8.60 20.97 -13.02
CA ARG A 72 7.85 19.99 -12.23
C ARG A 72 8.21 18.57 -12.66
N ARG A 73 8.76 17.78 -11.76
CA ARG A 73 9.14 16.39 -11.99
C ARG A 73 8.39 15.47 -11.03
N ILE A 74 8.35 14.18 -11.36
CA ILE A 74 7.92 13.15 -10.40
C ILE A 74 9.03 12.12 -10.31
N THR A 75 9.52 11.90 -9.10
CA THR A 75 10.54 10.90 -8.82
C THR A 75 9.89 9.70 -8.15
N VAL A 76 10.33 8.51 -8.53
CA VAL A 76 9.92 7.21 -8.00
C VAL A 76 11.14 6.55 -7.39
N TRP A 77 11.01 6.06 -6.15
CA TRP A 77 12.07 5.37 -5.42
C TRP A 77 11.65 3.93 -5.14
N LYS A 78 12.60 3.01 -5.27
CA LYS A 78 12.47 1.69 -4.64
C LYS A 78 12.45 1.88 -3.14
N LYS A 79 11.63 1.09 -2.47
CA LYS A 79 11.62 1.07 -1.02
C LYS A 79 12.87 0.33 -0.58
N ASP A 80 13.71 0.98 0.22
CA ASP A 80 14.83 0.29 0.84
C ASP A 80 14.26 -0.83 1.72
N ASN A 81 14.45 -2.08 1.31
CA ASN A 81 14.11 -3.26 2.11
C ASN A 81 14.88 -3.27 3.45
N GLN A 82 15.88 -2.40 3.61
CA GLN A 82 16.62 -2.22 4.86
C GLN A 82 15.88 -1.35 5.89
N SER A 83 14.90 -0.52 5.49
CA SER A 83 14.20 0.38 6.42
C SER A 83 12.99 -0.26 7.12
N VAL A 84 12.71 -1.55 6.89
CA VAL A 84 11.64 -2.29 7.59
C VAL A 84 12.15 -3.01 8.84
N ALA A 85 13.47 -3.02 9.08
CA ALA A 85 14.08 -3.56 10.28
C ALA A 85 13.81 -2.72 11.54
N ASN A 86 13.41 -1.45 11.39
CA ASN A 86 12.93 -0.59 12.49
C ASN A 86 11.40 -0.53 12.53
N LYS A 87 10.73 -1.66 12.29
CA LYS A 87 9.36 -1.82 12.78
C LYS A 87 9.48 -2.03 14.28
N GLU A 88 9.46 -0.95 15.04
CA GLU A 88 9.44 -0.99 16.50
C GLU A 88 8.46 -2.07 16.95
N SER A 89 9.01 -3.15 17.50
CA SER A 89 8.22 -4.30 17.91
C SER A 89 7.55 -3.95 19.23
N LEU A 90 6.31 -3.48 19.15
CA LEU A 90 5.49 -3.24 20.33
C LEU A 90 5.02 -4.58 20.91
N SER A 91 5.68 -5.04 21.96
CA SER A 91 5.23 -6.19 22.74
C SER A 91 4.23 -5.77 23.81
N LEU A 92 3.15 -6.54 23.96
CA LEU A 92 2.24 -6.40 25.10
C LEU A 92 2.97 -6.76 26.41
N THR A 93 2.59 -6.14 27.52
CA THR A 93 3.03 -6.58 28.85
C THR A 93 2.44 -7.95 29.19
N ALA A 94 3.06 -8.70 30.09
CA ALA A 94 2.60 -10.04 30.49
C ALA A 94 1.11 -10.06 30.90
N ASN A 95 0.66 -9.03 31.62
CA ASN A 95 -0.73 -8.89 32.04
C ASN A 95 -1.69 -8.73 30.85
N SER A 96 -1.35 -7.85 29.90
CA SER A 96 -2.15 -7.66 28.70
C SER A 96 -2.17 -8.92 27.81
N GLN A 97 -1.06 -9.65 27.73
CA GLN A 97 -1.01 -10.92 27.00
C GLN A 97 -1.95 -11.96 27.63
N HIS A 98 -1.94 -12.09 28.97
CA HIS A 98 -2.79 -13.04 29.68
C HIS A 98 -4.29 -12.74 29.47
N LEU A 99 -4.70 -11.46 29.51
CA LEU A 99 -6.07 -11.06 29.21
C LEU A 99 -6.49 -11.42 27.78
N VAL A 100 -5.63 -11.16 26.79
CA VAL A 100 -5.91 -11.49 25.39
C VAL A 100 -6.04 -13.01 25.19
N ILE A 101 -5.20 -13.81 25.85
CA ILE A 101 -5.28 -15.27 25.81
C ILE A 101 -6.59 -15.77 26.42
N ASN A 102 -6.98 -15.27 27.59
CA ASN A 102 -8.20 -15.68 28.27
C ASN A 102 -9.45 -15.31 27.46
N LEU A 103 -9.49 -14.09 26.89
CA LEU A 103 -10.58 -13.67 26.00
C LEU A 103 -10.68 -14.58 24.76
N ARG A 104 -9.54 -14.92 24.13
CA ARG A 104 -9.54 -15.84 22.99
C ARG A 104 -10.05 -17.23 23.35
N GLN A 105 -9.70 -17.74 24.52
CA GLN A 105 -10.16 -19.05 24.99
C GLN A 105 -11.68 -19.04 25.26
N PHE A 106 -12.17 -17.99 25.92
CA PHE A 106 -13.60 -17.81 26.19
C PHE A 106 -14.41 -17.74 24.90
N LEU A 107 -13.96 -16.96 23.92
CA LEU A 107 -14.66 -16.82 22.64
C LEU A 107 -14.70 -18.13 21.82
N LYS A 108 -13.69 -19.00 21.95
CA LYS A 108 -13.73 -20.34 21.34
C LYS A 108 -14.80 -21.23 21.99
N GLN A 109 -14.98 -21.12 23.30
CA GLN A 109 -15.98 -21.87 24.04
C GLN A 109 -17.40 -21.37 23.74
N THR A 110 -17.62 -20.05 23.62
CA THR A 110 -18.95 -19.50 23.28
C THR A 110 -19.43 -19.91 21.89
N ASN A 111 -18.53 -19.98 20.91
CA ASN A 111 -18.87 -20.47 19.57
C ASN A 111 -19.27 -21.96 19.58
N SER A 112 -18.68 -22.76 20.47
CA SER A 112 -19.05 -24.18 20.65
C SER A 112 -20.39 -24.38 21.37
N LEU A 113 -20.90 -23.38 22.09
CA LEU A 113 -22.19 -23.43 22.80
C LEU A 113 -23.37 -23.05 21.88
N GLN A 114 -23.14 -22.32 20.80
CA GLN A 114 -24.20 -22.02 19.80
C GLN A 114 -24.48 -23.20 18.87
N THR A 115 -23.46 -24.00 18.53
CA THR A 115 -23.63 -25.24 17.72
C THR A 115 -24.42 -26.34 18.43
N ASN A 116 -24.46 -26.35 19.77
CA ASN A 116 -25.16 -27.40 20.54
C ASN A 116 -26.64 -27.07 20.86
N ARG A 117 -27.13 -25.85 20.57
CA ARG A 117 -28.56 -25.50 20.77
C ARG A 117 -29.47 -25.79 19.58
N SER A 118 -28.92 -26.14 18.41
CA SER A 118 -29.71 -26.46 17.21
C SER A 118 -30.08 -27.95 17.06
N LEU A 119 -29.71 -28.82 18.01
CA LEU A 119 -29.93 -30.28 17.92
C LEU A 119 -30.91 -30.83 18.98
N ARG A 120 -31.70 -29.97 19.63
CA ARG A 120 -32.75 -30.39 20.57
C ARG A 120 -34.01 -29.56 20.35
N GLY A 121 -34.79 -29.96 19.36
CA GLY A 121 -36.04 -29.32 18.99
C GLY A 121 -36.73 -30.11 17.87
N GLU A 122 -36.96 -31.39 18.11
CA GLU A 122 -38.09 -32.16 17.57
C GLU A 122 -39.02 -32.49 18.74
#